data_AF-A0A1I2EL95-F1
#
_entry.id   AF-A0A1I2EL95-F1
#
_cell.length_a   1.000
_cell.length_b   1.000
_cell.length_c   1.000
_cell.angle_alpha   90.00
_cell.angle_beta   90.00
_cell.angle_gamma   90.00
#
_symmetry.space_group_name_H-M   'P 1'
#
loop_
_entity.id
_entity.type
_entity.pdbx_description
1 polymer ?
#
loop_
_entity_poly.entity_id
_entity_poly.type
_entity_poly.pdbx_seq_one_letter_code
_entity_poly.pdbx_strand_id
1 'polypeptide(L)'
;MTNTQLSAKPLQATKQDIQTVQQELQKQKQGMTPADLIVRTGLSVYQVNDALAELIKKHPCRLDVNEKGELIYEFDFQPEKNTLAKWASKAWQSTKKGIVNFVKWRVSNDLYKNYSGGIINWVIALAPLSPLIPFYYLFRKFIPSFKVKTDNLIQFFCEGEPPPYYNAFRKDEIRKIAFNFIFGEKENKDELDLEKRILSYIDLHRGKITTADLVMLTGWSFDKAEQEATKLMVQYQGNVYVTEEGVIVYHFPEIDSQNKVWYNTKPNASPYIWDNLIPLRKWNSNYASENTTMAKAITIQFLYALFFLPLWFFLMQNSNFMFSTMFSLLYYGFWITISLAYSTFLPTFIVGKTKMLKENKKRKQENEYFSFLQKVFSSQELLLILDENIPNSEKEKLYDRVLHEWQAEIKHDEQGNIVYHFERLEKELEVVQRERNRE
;
A
#
# COMPACT_ATOMS: atom_id res chain seq x y z
N MET A 1 -10.79 46.62 -41.69
CA MET A 1 -11.77 45.73 -41.06
C MET A 1 -11.02 44.61 -40.36
N THR A 2 -10.60 44.86 -39.12
CA THR A 2 -9.85 43.90 -38.30
C THR A 2 -10.84 43.10 -37.46
N ASN A 3 -11.04 41.84 -37.86
CA ASN A 3 -11.91 40.88 -37.22
C ASN A 3 -11.31 40.52 -35.86
N THR A 4 -11.82 41.15 -34.80
CA THR A 4 -11.37 40.88 -33.42
C THR A 4 -12.09 39.62 -32.97
N GLN A 5 -11.45 38.46 -33.16
CA GLN A 5 -11.90 37.22 -32.55
C GLN A 5 -11.78 37.36 -31.03
N LEU A 6 -12.89 37.66 -30.37
CA LEU A 6 -13.06 37.46 -28.94
C LEU A 6 -12.93 35.97 -28.66
N SER A 7 -11.72 35.55 -28.28
CA SER A 7 -11.49 34.28 -27.60
C SER A 7 -12.15 34.35 -26.23
N ALA A 8 -13.45 34.08 -26.18
CA ALA A 8 -14.17 33.90 -24.93
C ALA A 8 -13.65 32.60 -24.31
N LYS A 9 -12.82 32.74 -23.27
CA LYS A 9 -12.40 31.63 -22.42
C LYS A 9 -13.66 30.88 -21.96
N PRO A 10 -13.73 29.54 -22.10
CA PRO A 10 -14.90 28.78 -21.67
C PRO A 10 -15.20 29.11 -20.21
N LEU A 11 -16.46 29.48 -19.94
CA LEU A 11 -16.96 29.83 -18.62
C LEU A 11 -16.85 28.59 -17.72
N GLN A 12 -15.74 28.48 -16.98
CA GLN A 12 -15.59 27.52 -15.90
C GLN A 12 -16.54 27.88 -14.76
N ALA A 13 -17.16 26.88 -14.15
CA ALA A 13 -18.02 27.04 -13.00
C ALA A 13 -17.26 27.72 -11.87
N THR A 14 -17.88 28.75 -11.29
CA THR A 14 -17.31 29.43 -10.14
C THR A 14 -17.45 28.56 -8.89
N LYS A 15 -16.67 28.85 -7.85
CA LYS A 15 -16.84 28.17 -6.55
C LYS A 15 -18.26 28.29 -5.99
N GLN A 16 -18.95 29.39 -6.30
CA GLN A 16 -20.34 29.61 -5.89
C GLN A 16 -21.28 28.67 -6.65
N ASP A 17 -21.09 28.51 -7.96
CA ASP A 17 -21.88 27.59 -8.80
C ASP A 17 -21.77 26.15 -8.26
N ILE A 18 -20.55 25.71 -7.94
CA ILE A 18 -20.29 24.38 -7.35
C ILE A 18 -21.03 24.21 -6.02
N GLN A 19 -20.99 25.22 -5.14
CA GLN A 19 -21.68 25.17 -3.85
C GLN A 19 -23.21 25.14 -4.00
N THR A 20 -23.76 25.90 -4.94
CA THR A 20 -25.20 25.91 -5.22
C THR A 20 -25.68 24.55 -5.72
N VAL A 21 -24.97 23.95 -6.68
CA VAL A 21 -25.28 22.59 -7.17
C VAL A 21 -25.16 21.56 -6.04
N GLN A 22 -24.10 21.64 -5.23
CA GLN A 22 -23.91 20.75 -4.08
C GLN A 22 -25.06 20.86 -3.06
N GLN A 23 -25.53 22.06 -2.76
CA GLN A 23 -26.63 22.27 -1.81
C GLN A 23 -27.94 21.66 -2.31
N GLU A 24 -28.24 21.77 -3.60
CA GLU A 24 -29.44 21.16 -4.18
C GLU A 24 -29.34 19.63 -4.16
N LEU A 25 -28.18 19.07 -4.54
CA LEU A 25 -27.96 17.63 -4.47
C LEU A 25 -28.02 17.09 -3.03
N GLN A 26 -27.62 17.87 -2.02
CA GLN A 26 -27.75 17.46 -0.61
C GLN A 26 -29.19 17.45 -0.10
N LYS A 27 -30.09 18.23 -0.72
CA LYS A 27 -31.51 18.30 -0.31
C LYS A 27 -32.29 17.07 -0.78
N GLN A 28 -31.91 16.45 -1.90
CA GLN A 28 -32.55 15.21 -2.39
C GLN A 28 -31.67 13.98 -2.17
N LYS A 29 -32.25 12.96 -1.55
CA LYS A 29 -31.54 11.68 -1.34
C LYS A 29 -31.49 10.78 -2.57
N GLN A 30 -32.35 10.99 -3.58
CA GLN A 30 -32.52 10.09 -4.72
C GLN A 30 -31.69 10.50 -5.95
N GLY A 31 -30.69 11.37 -5.78
CA GLY A 31 -29.95 11.97 -6.89
C GLY A 31 -30.78 12.97 -7.71
N MET A 32 -30.15 13.61 -8.70
CA MET A 32 -30.81 14.54 -9.62
C MET A 32 -30.26 14.40 -11.04
N THR A 33 -31.11 14.68 -12.04
CA THR A 33 -30.64 14.84 -13.43
C THR A 33 -30.00 16.22 -13.64
N PRO A 34 -29.12 16.39 -14.64
CA PRO A 34 -28.60 17.72 -15.00
C PRO A 34 -29.71 18.72 -15.34
N ALA A 35 -30.80 18.26 -15.96
CA ALA A 35 -31.96 19.09 -16.29
C ALA A 35 -32.66 19.62 -15.03
N ASP A 36 -32.87 18.75 -14.02
CA ASP A 36 -33.44 19.16 -12.74
C ASP A 36 -32.56 20.20 -12.02
N LEU A 37 -31.24 20.01 -12.07
CA LEU A 37 -30.29 20.95 -11.50
C LEU A 37 -30.33 22.31 -12.20
N ILE A 38 -30.41 22.34 -13.53
CA ILE A 38 -30.57 23.59 -14.29
C ILE A 38 -31.83 24.33 -13.85
N VAL A 39 -32.97 23.63 -13.79
CA VAL A 39 -34.26 24.22 -13.40
C VAL A 39 -34.22 24.75 -11.96
N ARG A 40 -33.60 24.02 -11.03
CA ARG A 40 -33.56 24.39 -9.60
C ARG A 40 -32.56 25.50 -9.29
N THR A 41 -31.39 25.47 -9.92
CA THR A 41 -30.29 26.40 -9.63
C THR A 41 -30.34 27.66 -10.49
N GLY A 42 -31.00 27.61 -11.66
CA GLY A 42 -30.97 28.67 -12.65
C GLY A 42 -29.63 28.82 -13.39
N LEU A 43 -28.70 27.87 -13.19
CA LEU A 43 -27.39 27.86 -13.84
C LEU A 43 -27.49 27.38 -15.29
N SER A 44 -26.56 27.83 -16.13
CA SER A 44 -26.47 27.32 -17.50
C SER A 44 -26.04 25.84 -17.52
N VAL A 45 -26.37 25.14 -18.61
CA VAL A 45 -25.99 23.73 -18.83
C VAL A 45 -24.49 23.52 -18.62
N TYR A 46 -23.66 24.43 -19.15
CA TYR A 46 -22.21 24.37 -19.01
C TYR A 46 -21.74 24.50 -17.56
N GLN A 47 -22.32 25.43 -16.79
CA GLN A 47 -21.97 25.61 -15.38
C GLN A 47 -22.37 24.41 -14.53
N VAL A 48 -23.54 23.82 -14.79
CA VAL A 48 -24.00 22.62 -14.08
C VAL A 48 -23.08 21.44 -14.38
N ASN A 49 -22.74 21.20 -15.65
CA ASN A 49 -21.85 20.10 -16.03
C ASN A 49 -20.43 20.27 -15.47
N ASP A 50 -19.87 21.48 -15.49
CA ASP A 50 -18.54 21.74 -14.93
C ASP A 50 -18.55 21.64 -13.39
N ALA A 51 -19.63 22.09 -12.75
CA ALA A 51 -19.83 21.90 -11.31
C ALA A 51 -19.94 20.42 -10.93
N LEU A 52 -20.71 19.62 -11.68
CA LEU A 52 -20.81 18.18 -11.50
C LEU A 52 -19.45 17.49 -11.66
N ALA A 53 -18.70 17.84 -12.71
CA ALA A 53 -17.35 17.32 -12.93
C ALA A 53 -16.41 17.63 -11.73
N GLU A 54 -16.47 18.86 -11.20
CA GLU A 54 -15.70 19.23 -10.00
C GLU A 54 -16.16 18.53 -8.72
N LEU A 55 -17.46 18.21 -8.60
CA LEU A 55 -18.00 17.46 -7.46
C LEU A 55 -17.61 15.98 -7.53
N ILE A 56 -17.64 15.36 -8.72
CA ILE A 56 -17.21 13.96 -8.94
C ILE A 56 -15.75 13.77 -8.50
N LYS A 57 -14.88 14.75 -8.76
CA LYS A 57 -13.47 14.70 -8.31
C LYS A 57 -13.33 14.71 -6.79
N LYS A 58 -14.30 15.30 -6.06
CA LYS A 58 -14.22 15.55 -4.61
C LYS A 58 -15.03 14.57 -3.78
N HIS A 59 -16.07 13.98 -4.37
CA HIS A 59 -17.06 13.16 -3.67
C HIS A 59 -17.37 11.89 -4.47
N PRO A 60 -17.58 10.75 -3.80
CA PRO A 60 -18.06 9.55 -4.47
C PRO A 60 -19.41 9.82 -5.14
N CYS A 61 -19.50 9.50 -6.42
CA CYS A 61 -20.69 9.68 -7.24
C CYS A 61 -21.07 8.35 -7.88
N ARG A 62 -22.35 8.01 -7.88
CA ARG A 62 -22.94 6.93 -8.66
C ARG A 62 -23.79 7.53 -9.76
N LEU A 63 -23.84 6.83 -10.88
CA LEU A 63 -24.72 7.18 -11.99
C LEU A 63 -25.80 6.11 -12.05
N ASP A 64 -27.05 6.55 -12.07
CA ASP A 64 -28.21 5.69 -12.25
C ASP A 64 -29.03 6.17 -13.45
N VAL A 65 -29.96 5.34 -13.90
CA VAL A 65 -30.83 5.61 -15.05
C VAL A 65 -32.27 5.68 -14.56
N ASN A 66 -32.95 6.79 -14.86
CA ASN A 66 -34.37 6.90 -14.57
C ASN A 66 -35.24 6.12 -15.59
N GLU A 67 -36.54 6.00 -15.33
CA GLU A 67 -37.49 5.33 -16.23
C GLU A 67 -37.53 5.92 -17.66
N LYS A 68 -37.02 7.14 -17.86
CA LYS A 68 -36.96 7.84 -19.15
C LYS A 68 -35.62 7.66 -19.88
N GLY A 69 -34.65 6.96 -19.28
CA GLY A 69 -33.31 6.81 -19.85
C GLY A 69 -32.38 8.00 -19.58
N GLU A 70 -32.74 8.92 -18.68
CA GLU A 70 -31.90 10.06 -18.30
C GLU A 70 -30.97 9.68 -17.14
N LEU A 71 -29.75 10.21 -17.17
CA LEU A 71 -28.75 9.97 -16.13
C LEU A 71 -29.07 10.76 -14.86
N ILE A 72 -29.15 10.04 -13.74
CA ILE A 72 -29.26 10.58 -12.39
C ILE A 72 -27.86 10.55 -11.75
N TYR A 73 -27.45 11.68 -11.19
CA TYR A 73 -26.22 11.78 -10.40
C TYR A 73 -26.57 11.65 -8.91
N GLU A 74 -26.09 10.58 -8.28
CA GLU A 74 -26.23 10.36 -6.84
C GLU A 74 -24.88 10.53 -6.15
N PHE A 75 -24.79 11.51 -5.24
CA PHE A 75 -23.56 11.79 -4.50
C PHE A 75 -23.67 11.37 -3.05
N ASP A 76 -22.64 10.67 -2.56
CA ASP A 76 -22.50 10.43 -1.13
C ASP A 76 -21.76 11.60 -0.48
N PHE A 77 -22.53 12.62 -0.05
CA PHE A 77 -21.99 13.74 0.72
C PHE A 77 -21.79 13.44 2.19
N GLN A 78 -21.81 12.16 2.61
CA GLN A 78 -21.51 11.85 4.01
C GLN A 78 -20.23 12.59 4.41
N PRO A 79 -20.30 13.46 5.43
CA PRO A 79 -19.13 14.16 5.90
C PRO A 79 -18.16 13.06 6.27
N GLU A 80 -17.04 12.96 5.53
CA GLU A 80 -16.05 11.90 5.67
C GLU A 80 -15.89 11.69 7.17
N LYS A 81 -16.47 10.60 7.72
CA LYS A 81 -16.69 10.51 9.17
C LYS A 81 -15.32 10.67 9.77
N ASN A 82 -15.06 11.85 10.36
CA ASN A 82 -13.89 12.17 11.13
C ASN A 82 -14.07 11.39 12.43
N THR A 83 -14.01 10.06 12.29
CA THR A 83 -14.01 9.13 13.38
C THR A 83 -12.83 9.54 14.20
N LEU A 84 -13.05 9.70 15.51
CA LEU A 84 -11.99 9.77 16.51
C LEU A 84 -10.89 8.72 16.23
N ALA A 85 -11.19 7.61 15.54
CA ALA A 85 -10.23 6.65 15.01
C ALA A 85 -9.25 7.20 13.94
N LYS A 86 -9.65 8.08 13.01
CA LYS A 86 -8.76 8.74 12.04
C LYS A 86 -7.85 9.76 12.72
N TRP A 87 -8.39 10.58 13.64
CA TRP A 87 -7.56 11.48 14.47
C TRP A 87 -6.65 10.70 15.42
N ALA A 88 -7.15 9.67 16.10
CA ALA A 88 -6.38 8.82 17.00
C ALA A 88 -5.33 8.03 16.23
N SER A 89 -5.61 7.55 15.01
CA SER A 89 -4.59 6.90 14.18
C SER A 89 -3.56 7.88 13.63
N LYS A 90 -3.93 9.12 13.33
CA LYS A 90 -2.99 10.18 12.91
C LYS A 90 -2.14 10.68 14.08
N ALA A 91 -2.73 10.82 15.27
CA ALA A 91 -2.04 11.11 16.53
C ALA A 91 -1.13 9.94 16.92
N TRP A 92 -1.60 8.70 16.82
CA TRP A 92 -0.81 7.47 17.05
C TRP A 92 0.32 7.31 16.03
N GLN A 93 0.09 7.65 14.76
CA GLN A 93 1.16 7.65 13.76
C GLN A 93 2.19 8.75 14.03
N SER A 94 1.77 9.91 14.54
CA SER A 94 2.66 11.01 14.90
C SER A 94 3.45 10.70 16.16
N THR A 95 2.84 10.13 17.20
CA THR A 95 3.54 9.62 18.38
C THR A 95 4.42 8.44 18.05
N LYS A 96 4.01 7.53 17.15
CA LYS A 96 4.87 6.44 16.65
C LYS A 96 6.06 6.96 15.86
N LYS A 97 5.89 7.98 15.01
CA LYS A 97 7.02 8.66 14.34
C LYS A 97 7.91 9.35 15.37
N GLY A 98 7.34 9.98 16.40
CA GLY A 98 8.08 10.57 17.51
C GLY A 98 8.89 9.54 18.29
N ILE A 99 8.28 8.39 18.64
CA ILE A 99 8.94 7.27 19.32
C ILE A 99 10.01 6.65 18.44
N VAL A 100 9.75 6.41 17.14
CA VAL A 100 10.75 5.86 16.22
C VAL A 100 11.91 6.84 16.01
N ASN A 101 11.63 8.13 15.86
CA ASN A 101 12.68 9.16 15.75
C ASN A 101 13.43 9.32 17.06
N PHE A 102 12.76 9.20 18.21
CA PHE A 102 13.38 9.20 19.53
C PHE A 102 14.27 7.97 19.70
N VAL A 103 13.82 6.77 19.32
CA VAL A 103 14.62 5.54 19.36
C VAL A 103 15.79 5.64 18.39
N LYS A 104 15.60 6.11 17.15
CA LYS A 104 16.69 6.35 16.19
C LYS A 104 17.70 7.36 16.73
N TRP A 105 17.23 8.48 17.26
CA TRP A 105 18.08 9.51 17.87
C TRP A 105 18.80 8.96 19.09
N ARG A 106 18.12 8.23 19.97
CA ARG A 106 18.69 7.63 21.18
C ARG A 106 19.73 6.57 20.83
N VAL A 107 19.43 5.66 19.90
CA VAL A 107 20.37 4.64 19.41
C VAL A 107 21.56 5.28 18.72
N SER A 108 21.35 6.30 17.90
CA SER A 108 22.43 7.01 17.21
C SER A 108 23.30 7.81 18.19
N ASN A 109 22.70 8.43 19.20
CA ASN A 109 23.39 9.21 20.24
C ASN A 109 24.09 8.31 21.27
N ASP A 110 23.49 7.17 21.65
CA ASP A 110 24.11 6.17 22.52
C ASP A 110 25.23 5.43 21.78
N LEU A 111 25.08 5.11 20.49
CA LEU A 111 26.19 4.62 19.68
C LEU A 111 27.30 5.67 19.63
N TYR A 112 27.00 6.94 19.30
CA TYR A 112 28.02 7.98 19.20
C TYR A 112 28.76 8.24 20.51
N LYS A 113 28.04 8.34 21.64
CA LYS A 113 28.61 8.62 22.96
C LYS A 113 29.28 7.39 23.59
N ASN A 114 28.73 6.19 23.42
CA ASN A 114 29.34 4.98 23.99
C ASN A 114 30.50 4.45 23.15
N TYR A 115 30.51 4.65 21.82
CA TYR A 115 31.69 4.30 21.02
C TYR A 115 32.83 5.30 21.23
N SER A 116 32.58 6.62 21.11
CA SER A 116 33.65 7.61 21.26
C SER A 116 34.10 7.77 22.72
N GLY A 117 33.15 7.84 23.66
CA GLY A 117 33.44 7.92 25.09
C GLY A 117 33.95 6.61 25.67
N GLY A 118 33.50 5.45 25.18
CA GLY A 118 33.98 4.14 25.60
C GLY A 118 35.42 3.89 25.18
N ILE A 119 35.81 4.27 23.96
CA ILE A 119 37.19 4.15 23.47
C ILE A 119 38.14 5.09 24.24
N ILE A 120 37.73 6.34 24.46
CA ILE A 120 38.53 7.32 25.22
C ILE A 120 38.70 6.86 26.68
N ASN A 121 37.61 6.42 27.33
CA ASN A 121 37.69 5.89 28.69
C ASN A 121 38.47 4.58 28.78
N TRP A 122 38.45 3.71 27.76
CA TRP A 122 39.29 2.51 27.70
C TRP A 122 40.79 2.86 27.61
N VAL A 123 41.13 3.83 26.75
CA VAL A 123 42.52 4.29 26.58
C VAL A 123 43.03 4.94 27.88
N ILE A 124 42.19 5.73 28.57
CA ILE A 124 42.54 6.35 29.85
C ILE A 124 42.62 5.32 30.99
N ALA A 125 41.71 4.34 31.04
CA ALA A 125 41.69 3.32 32.09
C ALA A 125 42.82 2.28 31.96
N LEU A 126 43.35 2.06 30.76
CA LEU A 126 44.50 1.19 30.53
C LEU A 126 45.86 1.88 30.69
N ALA A 127 45.90 3.22 30.67
CA ALA A 127 47.14 3.99 30.83
C ALA A 127 47.95 3.68 32.12
N PRO A 128 47.33 3.38 33.28
CA PRO A 128 48.06 3.06 34.51
C PRO A 128 48.56 1.60 34.58
N LEU A 129 48.05 0.69 33.73
CA LEU A 129 48.46 -0.73 33.66
C LEU A 129 49.77 -0.93 32.88
N SER A 130 50.48 0.17 32.59
CA SER A 130 51.72 0.27 31.81
C SER A 130 53.01 0.21 32.64
N PRO A 131 53.31 -0.86 33.39
CA PRO A 131 54.71 -1.25 33.59
C PRO A 131 55.17 -2.34 32.60
N LEU A 132 54.26 -2.98 31.86
CA LEU A 132 54.61 -4.03 30.91
C LEU A 132 54.64 -3.50 29.47
N ILE A 133 55.87 -3.20 29.05
CA ILE A 133 56.33 -2.75 27.72
C ILE A 133 55.81 -3.57 26.51
N PRO A 134 55.36 -4.85 26.60
CA PRO A 134 54.81 -5.54 25.42
C PRO A 134 53.50 -4.92 24.90
N PHE A 135 52.70 -4.29 25.77
CA PHE A 135 51.39 -3.78 25.39
C PHE A 135 51.49 -2.50 24.55
N TYR A 136 52.44 -1.61 24.84
CA TYR A 136 52.73 -0.42 24.03
C TYR A 136 53.26 -0.79 22.64
N TYR A 137 54.05 -1.86 22.51
CA TYR A 137 54.58 -2.33 21.22
C TYR A 137 53.48 -3.00 20.36
N LEU A 138 52.60 -3.78 20.99
CA LEU A 138 51.38 -4.29 20.36
C LEU A 138 50.45 -3.14 19.95
N PHE A 139 50.20 -2.16 20.82
CA PHE A 139 49.39 -0.98 20.51
C PHE A 139 50.03 -0.09 19.43
N ARG A 140 51.35 0.04 19.34
CA ARG A 140 52.00 0.83 18.28
C ARG A 140 51.95 0.15 16.91
N LYS A 141 51.83 -1.18 16.85
CA LYS A 141 51.53 -1.91 15.60
C LYS A 141 50.03 -1.94 15.30
N PHE A 142 49.20 -1.98 16.34
CA PHE A 142 47.74 -2.01 16.21
C PHE A 142 47.17 -0.63 15.89
N ILE A 143 47.66 0.46 16.49
CA ILE A 143 47.16 1.83 16.29
C ILE A 143 47.24 2.25 14.83
N PRO A 144 48.30 2.05 14.03
CA PRO A 144 48.28 2.40 12.62
C PRO A 144 47.25 1.56 11.85
N SER A 145 47.13 0.26 12.14
CA SER A 145 46.15 -0.63 11.51
C SER A 145 44.71 -0.34 11.95
N PHE A 146 44.53 0.10 13.18
CA PHE A 146 43.26 0.42 13.82
C PHE A 146 42.85 1.84 13.47
N LYS A 147 43.77 2.80 13.41
CA LYS A 147 43.60 4.20 12.98
C LYS A 147 43.30 4.27 11.49
N VAL A 148 43.99 3.49 10.65
CA VAL A 148 43.57 3.32 9.24
C VAL A 148 42.19 2.65 9.17
N LYS A 149 41.85 1.67 10.01
CA LYS A 149 40.49 1.08 10.04
C LYS A 149 39.42 1.99 10.64
N THR A 150 39.75 2.86 11.60
CA THR A 150 38.83 3.76 12.29
C THR A 150 38.65 5.06 11.53
N ASP A 151 39.70 5.61 10.92
CA ASP A 151 39.60 6.78 10.03
C ASP A 151 38.83 6.38 8.77
N ASN A 152 39.04 5.16 8.24
CA ASN A 152 38.17 4.59 7.20
C ASN A 152 36.75 4.28 7.68
N LEU A 153 36.51 4.05 8.98
CA LEU A 153 35.16 3.86 9.57
C LEU A 153 34.47 5.21 9.81
N ILE A 154 35.21 6.22 10.25
CA ILE A 154 34.74 7.59 10.52
C ILE A 154 34.45 8.29 9.18
N GLN A 155 35.33 8.17 8.18
CA GLN A 155 35.08 8.62 6.82
C GLN A 155 33.90 7.85 6.16
N PHE A 156 33.75 6.56 6.47
CA PHE A 156 32.58 5.74 6.07
C PHE A 156 31.25 6.14 6.75
N PHE A 157 31.30 6.68 7.97
CA PHE A 157 30.11 7.19 8.67
C PHE A 157 29.80 8.65 8.34
N CYS A 158 30.80 9.45 7.93
CA CYS A 158 30.66 10.88 7.67
C CYS A 158 30.57 11.26 6.18
N GLU A 159 31.26 10.55 5.28
CA GLU A 159 31.45 10.96 3.88
C GLU A 159 30.99 9.92 2.84
N GLY A 160 30.84 8.65 3.24
CA GLY A 160 30.19 7.62 2.41
C GLY A 160 31.06 6.93 1.35
N GLU A 161 32.34 7.27 1.19
CA GLU A 161 33.24 6.56 0.26
C GLU A 161 34.13 5.51 0.96
N PRO A 162 34.29 4.28 0.41
CA PRO A 162 35.09 3.21 1.03
C PRO A 162 36.54 3.14 0.53
N PRO A 163 37.48 2.58 1.33
CA PRO A 163 38.89 2.40 0.93
C PRO A 163 39.09 1.27 -0.13
N PRO A 164 40.15 1.34 -0.95
CA PRO A 164 40.23 0.70 -2.27
C PRO A 164 40.46 -0.84 -2.32
N TYR A 165 40.54 -1.56 -1.19
CA TYR A 165 40.95 -2.98 -1.17
C TYR A 165 39.90 -3.99 -0.68
N TYR A 166 38.60 -3.68 -0.71
CA TYR A 166 37.53 -4.56 -0.22
C TYR A 166 36.40 -4.76 -1.25
N ASN A 167 36.64 -5.55 -2.29
CA ASN A 167 35.74 -5.72 -3.45
C ASN A 167 34.86 -6.99 -3.47
N ALA A 168 34.69 -7.72 -2.36
CA ALA A 168 33.92 -8.99 -2.40
C ALA A 168 32.54 -8.99 -1.71
N PHE A 169 32.19 -7.97 -0.92
CA PHE A 169 30.85 -7.82 -0.33
C PHE A 169 30.43 -6.37 -0.41
N ARG A 170 29.40 -6.05 -1.21
CA ARG A 170 28.81 -4.70 -1.22
C ARG A 170 28.28 -4.44 0.19
N LYS A 171 28.90 -3.50 0.93
CA LYS A 171 28.55 -3.16 2.34
C LYS A 171 27.09 -2.76 2.52
N ASP A 172 26.41 -2.38 1.46
CA ASP A 172 24.97 -2.12 1.44
C ASP A 172 24.14 -3.40 1.57
N GLU A 173 24.64 -4.55 1.13
CA GLU A 173 23.96 -5.84 1.21
C GLU A 173 23.86 -6.33 2.64
N ILE A 174 24.93 -6.31 3.45
CA ILE A 174 24.85 -6.81 4.84
C ILE A 174 23.88 -5.95 5.67
N ARG A 175 23.92 -4.62 5.49
CA ARG A 175 22.97 -3.70 6.14
C ARG A 175 21.54 -3.98 5.67
N LYS A 176 21.34 -4.17 4.37
CA LYS A 176 20.03 -4.52 3.79
C LYS A 176 19.54 -5.87 4.31
N ILE A 177 20.39 -6.90 4.39
CA ILE A 177 20.06 -8.24 4.91
C ILE A 177 19.63 -8.15 6.37
N ALA A 178 20.43 -7.47 7.22
CA ALA A 178 20.10 -7.32 8.64
C ALA A 178 18.83 -6.49 8.85
N PHE A 179 18.68 -5.39 8.10
CA PHE A 179 17.49 -4.54 8.14
C PHE A 179 16.24 -5.32 7.68
N ASN A 180 16.30 -6.00 6.54
CA ASN A 180 15.21 -6.81 6.02
C ASN A 180 14.92 -8.01 6.93
N PHE A 181 15.92 -8.55 7.63
CA PHE A 181 15.70 -9.58 8.65
C PHE A 181 14.85 -9.05 9.81
N ILE A 182 15.17 -7.86 10.33
CA ILE A 182 14.51 -7.32 11.54
C ILE A 182 13.17 -6.65 11.22
N PHE A 183 13.10 -5.88 10.15
CA PHE A 183 11.94 -5.03 9.83
C PHE A 183 11.08 -5.58 8.70
N GLY A 184 11.56 -6.59 7.99
CA GLY A 184 10.96 -7.07 6.76
C GLY A 184 11.24 -6.14 5.58
N GLU A 185 11.12 -6.68 4.38
CA GLU A 185 11.24 -5.89 3.15
C GLU A 185 9.93 -5.15 2.85
N LYS A 186 10.02 -3.87 2.48
CA LYS A 186 8.86 -3.11 2.03
C LYS A 186 8.56 -3.48 0.59
N GLU A 187 7.31 -3.85 0.34
CA GLU A 187 6.83 -4.04 -1.02
C GLU A 187 6.77 -2.68 -1.72
N ASN A 188 7.38 -2.59 -2.90
CA ASN A 188 7.21 -1.44 -3.76
C ASN A 188 5.91 -1.63 -4.54
N LYS A 189 4.84 -0.97 -4.10
CA LYS A 189 3.57 -0.98 -4.82
C LYS A 189 3.61 0.16 -5.83
N ASP A 190 3.54 -0.15 -7.12
CA ASP A 190 3.25 0.88 -8.11
C ASP A 190 1.79 1.30 -7.91
N GLU A 191 1.59 2.51 -7.39
CA GLU A 191 0.28 3.07 -7.07
C GLU A 191 -0.58 3.25 -8.32
N LEU A 192 0.04 3.34 -9.51
CA LEU A 192 -0.63 3.57 -10.78
C LEU A 192 -0.82 2.30 -11.61
N ASP A 193 -0.37 1.14 -11.12
CA ASP A 193 -0.41 -0.11 -11.90
C ASP A 193 -1.84 -0.55 -12.24
N LEU A 194 -2.78 -0.36 -11.31
CA LEU A 194 -4.20 -0.67 -11.55
C LEU A 194 -4.82 0.28 -12.59
N GLU A 195 -4.56 1.57 -12.48
CA GLU A 195 -5.08 2.57 -13.40
C GLU A 195 -4.53 2.35 -14.82
N LYS A 196 -3.22 2.09 -14.95
CA LYS A 196 -2.60 1.73 -16.23
C LYS A 196 -3.26 0.49 -16.86
N ARG A 197 -3.61 -0.51 -16.05
CA ARG A 197 -4.32 -1.71 -16.52
C ARG A 197 -5.72 -1.39 -17.04
N ILE A 198 -6.49 -0.59 -16.28
CA ILE A 198 -7.83 -0.16 -16.71
C ILE A 198 -7.74 0.62 -18.02
N LEU A 199 -6.82 1.58 -18.14
CA LEU A 199 -6.64 2.35 -19.37
C LEU A 199 -6.20 1.49 -20.55
N SER A 200 -5.32 0.52 -20.32
CA SER A 200 -4.92 -0.44 -21.36
C SER A 200 -6.09 -1.29 -21.81
N TYR A 201 -6.99 -1.66 -20.91
CA TYR A 201 -8.23 -2.37 -21.26
C TYR A 201 -9.19 -1.48 -22.05
N ILE A 202 -9.40 -0.24 -21.63
CA ILE A 202 -10.23 0.73 -22.36
C ILE A 202 -9.73 0.91 -23.79
N ASP A 203 -8.41 1.05 -23.99
CA ASP A 203 -7.77 1.15 -25.30
C ASP A 203 -8.03 -0.10 -26.17
N LEU A 204 -7.84 -1.31 -25.60
CA LEU A 204 -8.13 -2.57 -26.30
C LEU A 204 -9.60 -2.73 -26.71
N HIS A 205 -10.51 -2.09 -25.98
CA HIS A 205 -11.96 -2.17 -26.18
C HIS A 205 -12.55 -0.92 -26.83
N ARG A 206 -11.75 -0.23 -27.67
CA ARG A 206 -12.18 0.92 -28.49
C ARG A 206 -12.78 2.05 -27.65
N GLY A 207 -12.16 2.34 -26.51
CA GLY A 207 -12.63 3.36 -25.61
C GLY A 207 -13.96 3.07 -24.91
N LYS A 208 -14.61 1.91 -25.08
CA LYS A 208 -15.95 1.63 -24.54
C LYS A 208 -15.90 0.60 -23.42
N ILE A 209 -16.39 0.95 -22.24
CA ILE A 209 -16.50 0.05 -21.09
C ILE A 209 -17.83 0.25 -20.33
N THR A 210 -18.24 -0.77 -19.59
CA THR A 210 -19.33 -0.72 -18.61
C THR A 210 -18.80 -0.90 -17.18
N THR A 211 -19.68 -0.76 -16.20
CA THR A 211 -19.36 -1.07 -14.81
C THR A 211 -18.98 -2.54 -14.66
N ALA A 212 -19.67 -3.46 -15.35
CA ALA A 212 -19.34 -4.88 -15.38
C ALA A 212 -17.90 -5.16 -15.84
N ASP A 213 -17.37 -4.43 -16.82
CA ASP A 213 -15.97 -4.57 -17.22
C ASP A 213 -15.01 -4.22 -16.07
N LEU A 214 -15.28 -3.15 -15.32
CA LEU A 214 -14.43 -2.80 -14.17
C LEU A 214 -14.55 -3.81 -13.03
N VAL A 215 -15.74 -4.34 -12.77
CA VAL A 215 -15.94 -5.44 -11.80
C VAL A 215 -15.08 -6.64 -12.21
N MET A 216 -15.09 -7.00 -13.49
CA MET A 216 -14.30 -8.07 -14.07
C MET A 216 -12.77 -7.83 -13.91
N LEU A 217 -12.31 -6.61 -14.18
CA LEU A 217 -10.88 -6.26 -14.16
C LEU A 217 -10.29 -6.09 -12.77
N THR A 218 -11.11 -5.74 -11.79
CA THR A 218 -10.63 -5.27 -10.48
C THR A 218 -11.15 -6.09 -9.30
N GLY A 219 -12.23 -6.85 -9.50
CA GLY A 219 -12.98 -7.49 -8.42
C GLY A 219 -13.61 -6.49 -7.46
N TRP A 220 -14.01 -5.32 -7.93
CA TRP A 220 -14.78 -4.37 -7.12
C TRP A 220 -16.26 -4.78 -7.05
N SER A 221 -16.97 -4.27 -6.04
CA SER A 221 -18.44 -4.26 -6.08
C SER A 221 -18.93 -3.29 -7.16
N PHE A 222 -20.15 -3.49 -7.67
CA PHE A 222 -20.75 -2.58 -8.66
C PHE A 222 -20.73 -1.13 -8.19
N ASP A 223 -21.16 -0.89 -6.96
CA ASP A 223 -21.10 0.40 -6.27
C ASP A 223 -19.74 1.12 -6.41
N LYS A 224 -18.65 0.38 -6.19
CA LYS A 224 -17.30 0.95 -6.26
C LYS A 224 -16.83 1.09 -7.70
N ALA A 225 -17.18 0.12 -8.55
CA ALA A 225 -16.87 0.17 -9.97
C ALA A 225 -17.55 1.36 -10.66
N GLU A 226 -18.81 1.68 -10.35
CA GLU A 226 -19.54 2.85 -10.85
C GLU A 226 -18.86 4.15 -10.43
N GLN A 227 -18.46 4.24 -9.16
CA GLN A 227 -17.76 5.42 -8.63
C GLN A 227 -16.43 5.66 -9.36
N GLU A 228 -15.65 4.61 -9.55
CA GLU A 228 -14.37 4.71 -10.25
C GLU A 228 -14.56 4.92 -11.76
N ALA A 229 -15.57 4.32 -12.40
CA ALA A 229 -15.92 4.58 -13.81
C ALA A 229 -16.28 6.06 -14.03
N THR A 230 -17.13 6.62 -13.15
CA THR A 230 -17.55 8.02 -13.18
C THR A 230 -16.36 8.96 -12.97
N LYS A 231 -15.44 8.60 -12.08
CA LYS A 231 -14.20 9.35 -11.87
C LYS A 231 -13.28 9.29 -13.09
N LEU A 232 -13.10 8.11 -13.68
CA LEU A 232 -12.32 7.93 -14.92
C LEU A 232 -12.93 8.75 -16.05
N MET A 233 -14.25 8.74 -16.22
CA MET A 233 -14.97 9.55 -17.20
C MET A 233 -14.60 11.03 -17.06
N VAL A 234 -14.63 11.59 -15.86
CA VAL A 234 -14.24 12.99 -15.65
C VAL A 234 -12.75 13.22 -15.89
N GLN A 235 -11.89 12.31 -15.43
CA GLN A 235 -10.43 12.46 -15.51
C GLN A 235 -9.92 12.37 -16.94
N TYR A 236 -10.50 11.49 -17.76
CA TYR A 236 -10.09 11.20 -19.13
C TYR A 236 -11.05 11.76 -20.18
N GLN A 237 -11.88 12.73 -19.80
CA GLN A 237 -12.85 13.40 -20.68
C GLN A 237 -13.74 12.40 -21.46
N GLY A 238 -14.12 11.33 -20.78
CA GLY A 238 -15.08 10.36 -21.28
C GLY A 238 -16.48 10.96 -21.35
N ASN A 239 -17.26 10.41 -22.26
CA ASN A 239 -18.69 10.61 -22.36
C ASN A 239 -19.40 9.40 -21.78
N VAL A 240 -20.64 9.59 -21.36
CA VAL A 240 -21.50 8.52 -20.87
C VAL A 240 -22.83 8.60 -21.60
N TYR A 241 -23.37 7.46 -21.98
CA TYR A 241 -24.70 7.35 -22.55
C TYR A 241 -25.39 6.09 -22.07
N VAL A 242 -26.71 6.08 -22.19
CA VAL A 242 -27.56 4.97 -21.79
C VAL A 242 -28.05 4.27 -23.06
N THR A 243 -27.94 2.95 -23.12
CA THR A 243 -28.49 2.18 -24.25
C THR A 243 -30.01 2.01 -24.14
N GLU A 244 -30.65 1.52 -25.20
CA GLU A 244 -32.09 1.24 -25.19
C GLU A 244 -32.49 0.24 -24.10
N GLU A 245 -31.56 -0.64 -23.71
CA GLU A 245 -31.74 -1.62 -22.64
C GLU A 245 -31.49 -1.06 -21.24
N GLY A 246 -31.17 0.24 -21.11
CA GLY A 246 -30.90 0.90 -19.83
C GLY A 246 -29.50 0.65 -19.27
N VAL A 247 -28.55 0.21 -20.09
CA VAL A 247 -27.16 0.01 -19.66
C VAL A 247 -26.36 1.29 -19.84
N ILE A 248 -25.62 1.68 -18.80
CA ILE A 248 -24.71 2.83 -18.85
C ILE A 248 -23.40 2.40 -19.51
N VAL A 249 -23.08 3.01 -20.65
CA VAL A 249 -21.82 2.80 -21.36
C VAL A 249 -20.96 4.04 -21.23
N TYR A 250 -19.73 3.85 -20.75
CA TYR A 250 -18.70 4.89 -20.68
C TYR A 250 -17.84 4.80 -21.94
N HIS A 251 -17.71 5.92 -22.65
CA HIS A 251 -16.98 6.04 -23.90
C HIS A 251 -15.87 7.08 -23.80
N PHE A 252 -14.64 6.67 -24.07
CA PHE A 252 -13.41 7.45 -23.92
C PHE A 252 -12.79 7.75 -25.29
N PRO A 253 -13.28 8.75 -26.04
CA PRO A 253 -12.87 8.98 -27.42
C PRO A 253 -11.40 9.38 -27.56
N GLU A 254 -10.82 10.02 -26.53
CA GLU A 254 -9.40 10.36 -26.55
C GLU A 254 -8.48 9.14 -26.42
N ILE A 255 -8.98 8.09 -25.76
CA ILE A 255 -8.27 6.82 -25.57
C ILE A 255 -8.48 5.92 -26.80
N ASP A 256 -9.66 5.95 -27.42
CA ASP A 256 -10.02 5.20 -28.64
C ASP A 256 -9.20 5.58 -29.90
N SER A 257 -8.35 6.60 -29.82
CA SER A 257 -7.60 7.06 -30.99
C SER A 257 -6.46 6.12 -31.37
N GLN A 258 -6.65 5.38 -32.47
CA GLN A 258 -5.72 4.47 -33.18
C GLN A 258 -4.28 4.98 -33.43
N ASN A 259 -3.94 6.20 -32.99
CA ASN A 259 -2.72 6.91 -33.37
C ASN A 259 -1.96 7.58 -32.23
N LYS A 260 -2.11 7.16 -30.97
CA LYS A 260 -1.25 7.67 -29.88
C LYS A 260 -0.54 6.56 -29.10
N VAL A 261 0.77 6.48 -29.37
CA VAL A 261 2.00 6.17 -28.60
C VAL A 261 1.93 5.85 -27.07
N TRP A 262 0.79 5.88 -26.39
CA TRP A 262 0.73 6.01 -24.94
C TRP A 262 1.27 4.82 -24.13
N TYR A 263 1.28 3.58 -24.64
CA TYR A 263 1.92 2.46 -23.93
C TYR A 263 2.48 1.42 -24.90
N ASN A 264 3.71 1.64 -25.40
CA ASN A 264 4.44 0.65 -26.21
C ASN A 264 4.82 -0.63 -25.44
N THR A 265 4.53 -0.69 -24.14
CA THR A 265 4.47 -1.94 -23.38
C THR A 265 3.07 -2.49 -23.49
N LYS A 266 2.84 -3.42 -24.44
CA LYS A 266 1.77 -4.39 -24.28
C LYS A 266 1.88 -4.93 -22.85
N PRO A 267 0.87 -4.80 -21.99
CA PRO A 267 0.91 -5.48 -20.71
C PRO A 267 1.06 -6.98 -21.02
N ASN A 268 2.21 -7.56 -20.69
CA ASN A 268 2.47 -9.00 -20.85
C ASN A 268 1.57 -9.84 -19.93
N ALA A 269 0.76 -9.20 -19.11
CA ALA A 269 -0.18 -9.80 -18.18
C ALA A 269 -1.61 -9.59 -18.71
N SER A 270 -2.42 -10.64 -18.59
CA SER A 270 -3.86 -10.57 -18.83
C SER A 270 -4.48 -9.38 -18.09
N PRO A 271 -5.48 -8.68 -18.65
CA PRO A 271 -6.10 -7.54 -17.98
C PRO A 271 -6.94 -7.97 -16.77
N TYR A 272 -7.35 -9.24 -16.69
CA TYR A 272 -8.25 -9.73 -15.66
C TYR A 272 -7.57 -9.93 -14.31
N ILE A 273 -8.33 -9.67 -13.22
CA ILE A 273 -7.77 -9.69 -11.87
C ILE A 273 -7.34 -11.10 -11.44
N TRP A 274 -8.06 -12.13 -11.87
CA TRP A 274 -7.82 -13.52 -11.49
C TRP A 274 -6.58 -14.14 -12.12
N ASP A 275 -6.11 -13.60 -13.25
CA ASP A 275 -4.85 -14.02 -13.86
C ASP A 275 -3.64 -13.39 -13.15
N ASN A 276 -3.89 -12.38 -12.30
CA ASN A 276 -2.88 -11.60 -11.59
C ASN A 276 -3.04 -11.73 -10.06
N LEU A 277 -3.09 -12.96 -9.57
CA LEU A 277 -3.22 -13.23 -8.13
C LEU A 277 -2.12 -12.52 -7.34
N ILE A 278 -2.51 -11.89 -6.23
CA ILE A 278 -1.61 -11.10 -5.40
C ILE A 278 -0.64 -12.08 -4.72
N PRO A 279 0.68 -12.00 -4.99
CA PRO A 279 1.62 -12.93 -4.39
C PRO A 279 1.65 -12.73 -2.88
N LEU A 280 1.78 -13.84 -2.14
CA LEU A 280 1.95 -13.76 -0.69
C LEU A 280 3.25 -13.03 -0.37
N ARG A 281 3.16 -12.05 0.52
CA ARG A 281 4.31 -11.25 0.94
C ARG A 281 5.27 -12.14 1.71
N LYS A 282 6.49 -12.28 1.19
CA LYS A 282 7.61 -12.85 1.96
C LYS A 282 8.07 -11.83 2.99
N TRP A 283 8.55 -12.33 4.12
CA TRP A 283 9.09 -11.45 5.18
C TRP A 283 10.28 -10.64 4.66
N ASN A 284 11.19 -11.31 3.97
CA ASN A 284 12.31 -10.71 3.26
C ASN A 284 12.68 -11.57 2.05
N SER A 285 13.47 -10.99 1.15
CA SER A 285 14.10 -11.70 0.03
C SER A 285 15.44 -12.36 0.38
N ASN A 286 15.83 -12.38 1.67
CA ASN A 286 17.12 -12.94 2.07
C ASN A 286 17.14 -14.45 1.83
N TYR A 287 18.32 -15.00 1.56
CA TYR A 287 18.49 -16.44 1.49
C TYR A 287 18.25 -17.08 2.86
N ALA A 288 17.81 -18.34 2.87
CA ALA A 288 17.56 -19.07 4.12
C ALA A 288 18.82 -19.11 5.01
N SER A 289 20.00 -19.30 4.42
CA SER A 289 21.30 -19.28 5.10
C SER A 289 21.63 -17.94 5.75
N GLU A 290 21.31 -16.82 5.10
CA GLU A 290 21.50 -15.47 5.64
C GLU A 290 20.59 -15.23 6.84
N ASN A 291 19.32 -15.61 6.73
CA ASN A 291 18.36 -15.53 7.83
C ASN A 291 18.79 -16.41 9.02
N THR A 292 19.29 -17.63 8.77
CA THR A 292 19.85 -18.49 9.82
C THR A 292 21.07 -17.86 10.47
N THR A 293 21.95 -17.23 9.69
CA THR A 293 23.15 -16.56 10.22
C THR A 293 22.77 -15.37 11.10
N MET A 294 21.82 -14.54 10.67
CA MET A 294 21.31 -13.42 11.47
C MET A 294 20.62 -13.90 12.75
N ALA A 295 19.78 -14.94 12.65
CA ALA A 295 19.13 -15.54 13.81
C ALA A 295 20.17 -16.08 14.81
N LYS A 296 21.20 -16.80 14.35
CA LYS A 296 22.29 -17.28 15.21
C LYS A 296 23.05 -16.13 15.86
N ALA A 297 23.40 -15.08 15.12
CA ALA A 297 24.11 -13.92 15.66
C ALA A 297 23.30 -13.24 16.77
N ILE A 298 22.00 -13.02 16.54
CA ILE A 298 21.09 -12.41 17.53
C ILE A 298 20.92 -13.34 18.74
N THR A 299 20.74 -14.64 18.54
CA THR A 299 20.59 -15.62 19.62
C THR A 299 21.85 -15.70 20.47
N ILE A 300 23.03 -15.78 19.84
CA ILE A 300 24.32 -15.79 20.55
C ILE A 300 24.46 -14.52 21.39
N GLN A 301 24.19 -13.35 20.79
CA GLN A 301 24.26 -12.07 21.51
C GLN A 301 23.31 -12.04 22.71
N PHE A 302 22.09 -12.57 22.56
CA PHE A 302 21.12 -12.67 23.65
C PHE A 302 21.57 -13.65 24.75
N LEU A 303 22.14 -14.80 24.38
CA LEU A 303 22.70 -15.76 25.33
C LEU A 303 23.90 -15.18 26.08
N TYR A 304 24.77 -14.41 25.41
CA TYR A 304 25.84 -13.67 26.07
C TYR A 304 25.28 -12.70 27.11
N ALA A 305 24.26 -11.91 26.75
CA ALA A 305 23.61 -11.02 27.71
C ALA A 305 23.01 -11.78 28.90
N LEU A 306 22.37 -12.93 28.66
CA LEU A 306 21.73 -13.73 29.71
C LEU A 306 22.73 -14.47 30.61
N PHE A 307 23.88 -14.90 30.09
CA PHE A 307 24.90 -15.62 30.86
C PHE A 307 25.83 -14.67 31.62
N PHE A 308 26.31 -13.61 30.97
CA PHE A 308 27.29 -12.71 31.58
C PHE A 308 26.66 -11.77 32.61
N LEU A 309 25.36 -11.45 32.51
CA LEU A 309 24.71 -10.56 33.47
C LEU A 309 24.64 -11.16 34.90
N PRO A 310 24.22 -12.43 35.12
CA PRO A 310 24.29 -13.08 36.43
C PRO A 310 25.70 -13.40 36.89
N LEU A 311 26.58 -13.91 36.00
CA LEU A 311 27.98 -14.21 36.34
C LEU A 311 28.70 -12.96 36.82
N TRP A 312 28.45 -11.82 36.18
CA TRP A 312 28.96 -10.54 36.62
C TRP A 312 28.41 -10.16 38.00
N PHE A 313 27.11 -10.37 38.26
CA PHE A 313 26.49 -10.00 39.55
C PHE A 313 27.14 -10.76 40.71
N PHE A 314 27.46 -12.04 40.46
CA PHE A 314 28.20 -12.89 41.37
C PHE A 314 29.65 -12.42 41.60
N LEU A 315 30.38 -12.04 40.55
CA LEU A 315 31.76 -11.54 40.68
C LEU A 315 31.87 -10.22 41.45
N MET A 316 30.81 -9.42 41.44
CA MET A 316 30.77 -8.13 42.13
C MET A 316 30.48 -8.21 43.61
N GLN A 317 29.82 -9.27 44.06
CA GLN A 317 29.68 -9.52 45.49
C GLN A 317 31.04 -9.84 46.16
N ASN A 318 32.04 -10.27 45.38
CA ASN A 318 33.30 -10.83 45.91
C ASN A 318 34.57 -10.01 45.61
N SER A 319 34.49 -8.83 44.98
CA SER A 319 35.67 -8.05 44.56
C SER A 319 35.82 -6.72 45.31
N ASN A 320 37.08 -6.30 45.53
CA ASN A 320 37.42 -5.05 46.21
C ASN A 320 36.77 -3.83 45.51
N PHE A 321 35.97 -3.10 46.28
CA PHE A 321 34.91 -2.19 45.86
C PHE A 321 35.29 -1.10 44.84
N MET A 322 36.55 -0.65 44.78
CA MET A 322 36.96 0.51 43.98
C MET A 322 37.41 0.17 42.55
N PHE A 323 38.08 -0.96 42.33
CA PHE A 323 38.52 -1.37 40.98
C PHE A 323 37.38 -2.06 40.21
N SER A 324 36.50 -2.77 40.94
CA SER A 324 35.35 -3.43 40.35
C SER A 324 34.31 -2.43 39.85
N THR A 325 34.08 -1.31 40.55
CA THR A 325 33.02 -0.35 40.21
C THR A 325 33.25 0.39 38.89
N MET A 326 34.46 0.89 38.61
CA MET A 326 34.72 1.62 37.37
C MET A 326 34.71 0.73 36.12
N PHE A 327 35.37 -0.43 36.18
CA PHE A 327 35.40 -1.38 35.06
C PHE A 327 34.00 -1.92 34.76
N SER A 328 33.23 -2.13 35.83
CA SER A 328 31.84 -2.53 35.73
C SER A 328 30.99 -1.46 35.07
N LEU A 329 31.06 -0.19 35.45
CA LEU A 329 30.23 0.86 34.86
C LEU A 329 30.44 1.00 33.34
N LEU A 330 31.69 0.88 32.85
CA LEU A 330 31.98 0.91 31.41
C LEU A 330 31.52 -0.35 30.68
N TYR A 331 31.84 -1.52 31.25
CA TYR A 331 31.38 -2.80 30.70
C TYR A 331 29.85 -2.85 30.66
N TYR A 332 29.18 -2.37 31.69
CA TYR A 332 27.73 -2.31 31.79
C TYR A 332 27.07 -1.30 30.92
N GLY A 333 27.59 -0.07 30.89
CA GLY A 333 27.08 0.94 29.97
C GLY A 333 27.03 0.37 28.56
N PHE A 334 28.07 -0.38 28.18
CA PHE A 334 28.14 -1.06 26.89
C PHE A 334 27.15 -2.24 26.75
N TRP A 335 27.16 -3.22 27.65
CA TRP A 335 26.31 -4.42 27.50
C TRP A 335 24.84 -4.18 27.78
N ILE A 336 24.49 -3.28 28.71
CA ILE A 336 23.11 -2.86 28.97
C ILE A 336 22.59 -2.08 27.77
N THR A 337 23.36 -1.16 27.18
CA THR A 337 22.88 -0.42 25.99
C THR A 337 22.72 -1.33 24.79
N ILE A 338 23.60 -2.31 24.61
CA ILE A 338 23.44 -3.34 23.58
C ILE A 338 22.17 -4.18 23.86
N SER A 339 22.00 -4.67 25.08
CA SER A 339 20.84 -5.50 25.45
C SER A 339 19.52 -4.74 25.33
N LEU A 340 19.49 -3.46 25.72
CA LEU A 340 18.35 -2.56 25.54
C LEU A 340 18.10 -2.25 24.06
N ALA A 341 19.14 -2.08 23.24
CA ALA A 341 18.96 -1.93 21.81
C ALA A 341 18.32 -3.19 21.20
N TYR A 342 18.78 -4.39 21.57
CA TYR A 342 18.24 -5.65 21.09
C TYR A 342 16.83 -5.97 21.62
N SER A 343 16.50 -5.55 22.84
CA SER A 343 15.15 -5.70 23.38
C SER A 343 14.12 -4.87 22.61
N THR A 344 14.53 -3.82 21.88
CA THR A 344 13.63 -3.09 20.98
C THR A 344 13.45 -3.78 19.62
N PHE A 345 14.42 -4.58 19.16
CA PHE A 345 14.35 -5.26 17.86
C PHE A 345 13.44 -6.50 17.89
N LEU A 346 13.46 -7.30 18.95
CA LEU A 346 12.65 -8.53 19.02
C LEU A 346 11.13 -8.26 18.95
N PRO A 347 10.56 -7.30 19.72
CA PRO A 347 9.16 -6.92 19.57
C PRO A 347 8.86 -6.36 18.18
N THR A 348 9.78 -5.59 17.60
CA THR A 348 9.59 -5.02 16.25
C THR A 348 9.51 -6.12 15.18
N PHE A 349 10.37 -7.14 15.27
CA PHE A 349 10.33 -8.31 14.40
C PHE A 349 9.02 -9.10 14.56
N ILE A 350 8.59 -9.38 15.80
CA ILE A 350 7.34 -10.10 16.08
C ILE A 350 6.13 -9.32 15.57
N VAL A 351 6.06 -8.01 15.85
CA VAL A 351 4.96 -7.13 15.39
C VAL A 351 4.95 -7.04 13.87
N GLY A 352 6.10 -6.91 13.22
CA GLY A 352 6.20 -6.89 11.78
C GLY A 352 5.74 -8.21 11.15
N LYS A 353 6.22 -9.34 11.67
CA LYS A 353 5.87 -10.68 11.14
C LYS A 353 4.39 -10.99 11.33
N THR A 354 3.82 -10.67 12.49
CA THR A 354 2.37 -10.81 12.73
C THR A 354 1.54 -9.91 11.81
N LYS A 355 1.99 -8.67 11.55
CA LYS A 355 1.36 -7.79 10.56
C LYS A 355 1.41 -8.39 9.16
N MET A 356 2.56 -8.90 8.74
CA MET A 356 2.72 -9.57 7.44
C MET A 356 1.83 -10.82 7.34
N LEU A 357 1.74 -11.65 8.38
CA LEU A 357 0.85 -12.82 8.38
C LEU A 357 -0.63 -12.42 8.25
N LYS A 358 -1.04 -11.34 8.94
CA LYS A 358 -2.39 -10.77 8.77
C LYS A 358 -2.62 -10.24 7.35
N GLU A 359 -1.65 -9.53 6.78
CA GLU A 359 -1.69 -9.06 5.38
C GLU A 359 -1.78 -10.24 4.41
N ASN A 360 -1.03 -11.31 4.62
CA ASN A 360 -1.08 -12.52 3.80
C ASN A 360 -2.40 -13.28 3.93
N LYS A 361 -3.00 -13.31 5.12
CA LYS A 361 -4.36 -13.86 5.28
C LYS A 361 -5.35 -13.09 4.43
N LYS A 362 -5.27 -11.74 4.42
CA LYS A 362 -6.10 -10.89 3.55
C LYS A 362 -5.85 -11.16 2.07
N ARG A 363 -4.60 -11.21 1.62
CA ARG A 363 -4.26 -11.54 0.22
C ARG A 363 -4.78 -12.91 -0.20
N LYS A 364 -4.73 -13.89 0.71
CA LYS A 364 -5.28 -15.21 0.44
C LYS A 364 -6.80 -15.15 0.26
N GLN A 365 -7.51 -14.42 1.11
CA GLN A 365 -8.95 -14.19 0.98
C GLN A 365 -9.29 -13.43 -0.32
N GLU A 366 -8.51 -12.42 -0.68
CA GLU A 366 -8.64 -11.68 -1.95
C GLU A 366 -8.39 -12.59 -3.16
N ASN A 367 -7.36 -13.44 -3.13
CA ASN A 367 -7.09 -14.39 -4.20
C ASN A 367 -8.16 -15.49 -4.30
N GLU A 368 -8.67 -15.98 -3.17
CA GLU A 368 -9.80 -16.91 -3.15
C GLU A 368 -11.05 -16.27 -3.76
N TYR A 369 -11.28 -14.99 -3.48
CA TYR A 369 -12.30 -14.19 -4.14
C TYR A 369 -12.06 -14.06 -5.64
N PHE A 370 -10.85 -13.73 -6.10
CA PHE A 370 -10.55 -13.65 -7.53
C PHE A 370 -10.71 -15.00 -8.25
N SER A 371 -10.32 -16.10 -7.62
CA SER A 371 -10.58 -17.45 -8.15
C SER A 371 -12.08 -17.75 -8.23
N PHE A 372 -12.89 -17.23 -7.31
CA PHE A 372 -14.35 -17.32 -7.42
C PHE A 372 -14.87 -16.49 -8.60
N LEU A 373 -14.37 -15.27 -8.80
CA LEU A 373 -14.75 -14.47 -9.98
C LEU A 373 -14.44 -15.19 -11.28
N GLN A 374 -13.24 -15.78 -11.38
CA GLN A 374 -12.87 -16.55 -12.56
C GLN A 374 -13.90 -17.65 -12.88
N LYS A 375 -14.42 -18.34 -11.86
CA LYS A 375 -15.46 -19.36 -12.05
C LYS A 375 -16.78 -18.77 -12.53
N VAL A 376 -17.20 -17.62 -11.98
CA VAL A 376 -18.41 -16.91 -12.42
C VAL A 376 -18.27 -16.48 -13.88
N PHE A 377 -17.16 -15.84 -14.26
CA PHE A 377 -16.96 -15.36 -15.63
C PHE A 377 -16.62 -16.47 -16.64
N SER A 378 -16.16 -17.63 -16.18
CA SER A 378 -15.90 -18.78 -17.04
C SER A 378 -17.09 -19.73 -17.16
N SER A 379 -18.13 -19.57 -16.33
CA SER A 379 -19.31 -20.41 -16.43
C SER A 379 -20.19 -19.97 -17.60
N GLN A 380 -20.82 -20.94 -18.23
CA GLN A 380 -21.75 -20.70 -19.33
C GLN A 380 -22.94 -19.89 -18.78
N GLU A 381 -23.33 -18.82 -19.48
CA GLU A 381 -24.43 -17.91 -19.08
C GLU A 381 -24.24 -17.30 -17.69
N LEU A 382 -23.00 -17.25 -17.18
CA LEU A 382 -22.69 -16.76 -15.83
C LEU A 382 -23.50 -17.48 -14.73
N LEU A 383 -23.89 -18.74 -14.99
CA LEU A 383 -24.60 -19.58 -14.03
C LEU A 383 -23.59 -20.29 -13.12
N LEU A 384 -23.67 -20.06 -11.80
CA LEU A 384 -22.77 -20.71 -10.85
C LEU A 384 -23.50 -21.76 -10.04
N ILE A 385 -23.11 -23.03 -10.22
CA ILE A 385 -23.52 -24.14 -9.34
C ILE A 385 -22.47 -24.24 -8.23
N LEU A 386 -22.88 -23.98 -6.99
CA LEU A 386 -22.02 -24.21 -5.82
C LEU A 386 -22.07 -25.69 -5.44
N ASP A 387 -20.91 -26.34 -5.39
CA ASP A 387 -20.78 -27.69 -4.83
C ASP A 387 -21.14 -27.64 -3.34
N GLU A 388 -22.09 -28.47 -2.89
CA GLU A 388 -22.55 -28.55 -1.50
C GLU A 388 -21.42 -28.90 -0.51
N ASN A 389 -20.31 -29.46 -1.00
CA ASN A 389 -19.16 -29.81 -0.18
C ASN A 389 -18.15 -28.66 -0.01
N ILE A 390 -18.58 -27.46 0.41
CA ILE A 390 -17.67 -26.37 0.82
C ILE A 390 -17.49 -26.40 2.34
N PRO A 391 -16.53 -27.16 2.91
CA PRO A 391 -16.37 -27.33 4.36
C PRO A 391 -15.76 -26.12 5.10
N ASN A 392 -15.80 -24.90 4.53
CA ASN A 392 -15.14 -23.74 5.13
C ASN A 392 -16.11 -22.56 5.35
N SER A 393 -16.46 -22.32 6.61
CA SER A 393 -17.30 -21.19 7.06
C SER A 393 -16.78 -19.80 6.65
N GLU A 394 -15.48 -19.64 6.35
CA GLU A 394 -14.96 -18.37 5.80
C GLU A 394 -15.31 -18.19 4.32
N LYS A 395 -15.43 -19.29 3.54
CA LYS A 395 -15.79 -19.23 2.11
C LYS A 395 -17.27 -18.96 1.90
N GLU A 396 -18.12 -19.56 2.72
CA GLU A 396 -19.57 -19.32 2.70
C GLU A 396 -19.87 -17.82 2.90
N LYS A 397 -19.31 -17.20 3.94
CA LYS A 397 -19.45 -15.75 4.17
C LYS A 397 -18.90 -14.88 3.04
N LEU A 398 -17.87 -15.36 2.34
CA LEU A 398 -17.33 -14.65 1.19
C LEU A 398 -18.32 -14.73 0.03
N TYR A 399 -18.87 -15.91 -0.24
CA TYR A 399 -19.85 -16.10 -1.32
C TYR A 399 -21.13 -15.31 -1.04
N ASP A 400 -21.70 -15.39 0.17
CA ASP A 400 -22.88 -14.62 0.55
C ASP A 400 -22.69 -13.12 0.32
N ARG A 401 -21.50 -12.60 0.67
CA ARG A 401 -21.16 -11.21 0.42
C ARG A 401 -21.16 -10.89 -1.07
N VAL A 402 -20.52 -11.73 -1.88
CA VAL A 402 -20.39 -11.47 -3.33
C VAL A 402 -21.73 -11.60 -4.03
N LEU A 403 -22.51 -12.62 -3.69
CA LEU A 403 -23.85 -12.83 -4.20
C LEU A 403 -24.74 -11.62 -3.89
N HIS A 404 -24.66 -11.08 -2.67
CA HIS A 404 -25.37 -9.87 -2.30
C HIS A 404 -24.83 -8.61 -3.02
N GLU A 405 -23.52 -8.39 -3.02
CA GLU A 405 -22.89 -7.21 -3.65
C GLU A 405 -23.08 -7.18 -5.17
N TRP A 406 -23.22 -8.33 -5.80
CA TRP A 406 -23.40 -8.48 -7.24
C TRP A 406 -24.84 -8.75 -7.65
N GLN A 407 -25.77 -8.70 -6.68
CA GLN A 407 -27.21 -8.86 -6.91
C GLN A 407 -27.54 -10.16 -7.66
N ALA A 408 -26.89 -11.25 -7.27
CA ALA A 408 -27.14 -12.55 -7.88
C ALA A 408 -28.55 -13.05 -7.55
N GLU A 409 -29.29 -13.46 -8.56
CA GLU A 409 -30.58 -14.11 -8.39
C GLU A 409 -30.40 -15.60 -8.12
N ILE A 410 -31.19 -16.14 -7.18
CA ILE A 410 -31.22 -17.57 -6.91
C ILE A 410 -32.27 -18.21 -7.82
N LYS A 411 -31.83 -19.10 -8.70
CA LYS A 411 -32.68 -19.94 -9.55
C LYS A 411 -32.48 -21.40 -9.17
N HIS A 412 -33.45 -22.24 -9.50
CA HIS A 412 -33.32 -23.69 -9.40
C HIS A 412 -33.16 -24.27 -10.80
N ASP A 413 -32.19 -25.15 -11.00
CA ASP A 413 -32.07 -25.90 -12.25
C ASP A 413 -33.15 -27.00 -12.36
N GLU A 414 -33.20 -27.68 -13.51
CA GLU A 414 -34.12 -28.79 -13.76
C GLU A 414 -33.92 -29.97 -12.79
N GLN A 415 -32.76 -30.07 -12.16
CA GLN A 415 -32.38 -31.09 -11.19
C GLN A 415 -32.66 -30.66 -9.73
N GLY A 416 -33.15 -29.43 -9.52
CA GLY A 416 -33.45 -28.85 -8.21
C GLY A 416 -32.26 -28.25 -7.47
N ASN A 417 -31.07 -28.19 -8.08
CA ASN A 417 -29.90 -27.55 -7.49
C ASN A 417 -30.05 -26.03 -7.50
N ILE A 418 -29.43 -25.39 -6.51
CA ILE A 418 -29.38 -23.93 -6.39
C ILE A 418 -28.35 -23.40 -7.38
N VAL A 419 -28.79 -22.56 -8.32
CA VAL A 419 -27.95 -21.90 -9.32
C VAL A 419 -28.04 -20.40 -9.10
N TYR A 420 -26.88 -19.74 -9.05
CA TYR A 420 -26.81 -18.30 -8.96
C TYR A 420 -26.67 -17.70 -10.35
N HIS A 421 -27.56 -16.78 -10.71
CA HIS A 421 -27.57 -16.09 -11.99
C HIS A 421 -27.25 -14.61 -11.79
N PHE A 422 -26.26 -14.10 -12.51
CA PHE A 422 -25.82 -12.70 -12.42
C PHE A 422 -26.38 -11.89 -13.59
N GLU A 423 -27.71 -11.69 -13.61
CA GLU A 423 -28.43 -11.05 -14.73
C GLU A 423 -27.83 -9.70 -15.13
N ARG A 424 -27.55 -8.83 -14.15
CA ARG A 424 -26.97 -7.51 -14.41
C ARG A 424 -25.62 -7.59 -15.13
N LEU A 425 -24.75 -8.50 -14.69
CA LEU A 425 -23.42 -8.70 -15.24
C LEU A 425 -23.51 -9.18 -16.70
N GLU A 426 -24.36 -10.17 -16.96
CA GLU A 426 -24.62 -10.70 -18.30
C GLU A 426 -25.09 -9.60 -19.25
N LYS A 427 -26.14 -8.89 -18.84
CA LYS A 427 -26.77 -7.83 -19.63
C LYS A 427 -25.78 -6.71 -19.97
N GLU A 428 -25.00 -6.22 -19.00
CA GLU A 428 -24.03 -5.14 -19.24
C GLU A 428 -22.92 -5.58 -20.21
N LEU A 429 -22.43 -6.83 -20.12
CA LEU A 429 -21.37 -7.36 -20.98
C LEU A 429 -21.85 -7.61 -22.42
N GLU A 430 -23.06 -8.14 -22.59
CA GLU A 430 -23.63 -8.35 -23.92
C GLU A 430 -23.90 -7.03 -24.65
N VAL A 431 -24.46 -6.04 -23.93
CA VAL A 431 -24.74 -4.72 -24.48
C VAL A 431 -23.45 -4.03 -24.90
N VAL A 432 -22.41 -4.00 -24.04
CA VAL A 432 -21.16 -3.33 -24.40
C VAL A 432 -20.45 -4.02 -25.56
N GLN A 433 -20.55 -5.35 -25.67
CA GLN A 433 -19.97 -6.08 -26.80
C GLN A 433 -20.69 -5.73 -28.12
N ARG A 434 -22.01 -5.55 -28.11
CA ARG A 434 -22.76 -5.05 -29.27
C ARG A 434 -22.34 -3.63 -29.63
N GLU A 435 -22.20 -2.74 -28.64
CA GLU A 435 -21.78 -1.34 -28.84
C GLU A 435 -20.34 -1.21 -29.39
N ARG A 436 -19.45 -2.13 -29.00
CA ARG A 436 -18.08 -2.22 -29.54
C ARG A 436 -18.06 -2.65 -31.02
N ASN A 437 -19.06 -3.45 -31.44
CA ASN A 437 -19.16 -4.01 -32.80
C ASN A 437 -19.96 -3.16 -33.79
N ARG A 438 -20.71 -2.14 -33.33
CA ARG A 438 -21.59 -1.29 -34.17
C ARG A 438 -20.84 -0.28 -35.07
N GLU A 439 -19.52 -0.20 -34.96
CA GLU A 439 -18.62 0.63 -35.77
C GLU A 439 -17.63 -0.23 -36.55
#